data_AF-A0A914TZR8-F1
#
_entry.id   AF-A0A914TZR8-F1
#
_cell.length_a   1.000
_cell.length_b   1.000
_cell.length_c   1.000
_cell.angle_alpha   90.00
_cell.angle_beta   90.00
_cell.angle_gamma   90.00
#
_symmetry.space_group_name_H-M   'P 1'
#
loop_
_entity.id
_entity.type
_entity.pdbx_description
1 polymer ?
#
loop_
_entity_poly.entity_id
_entity_poly.type
_entity_poly.pdbx_seq_one_letter_code
_entity_poly.pdbx_strand_id
1 'polypeptide(L)' 'MVKKAKEFARHYLSSTDLKRLRVLVQKNRKNGTETEEIRRIVVGFLNNVLNKTAKHEINQKRDELQRDFGNDAILRQ' A
#
# COMPACT_ATOMS: atom_id res chain seq x y z
N MET A 1 7.44 -9.71 7.15
CA MET A 1 6.22 -8.90 6.88
C MET A 1 5.94 -8.64 5.40
N VAL A 2 6.94 -8.49 4.52
CA VAL A 2 6.71 -8.22 3.07
C VAL A 2 5.87 -9.29 2.36
N LYS A 3 5.99 -10.58 2.72
CA LYS A 3 5.19 -11.67 2.12
C LYS A 3 3.69 -11.51 2.42
N LYS A 4 3.32 -11.35 3.70
CA LYS A 4 1.92 -11.11 4.12
C LYS A 4 1.31 -9.87 3.48
N ALA A 5 2.03 -8.74 3.46
CA ALA A 5 1.56 -7.52 2.81
C ALA A 5 1.37 -7.71 1.30
N LYS A 6 2.27 -8.46 0.66
CA LYS A 6 2.21 -8.79 -0.76
C LYS A 6 1.08 -9.77 -1.09
N GLU A 7 0.80 -10.73 -0.20
CA GLU A 7 -0.34 -11.64 -0.33
C GLU A 7 -1.66 -10.91 -0.12
N PHE A 8 -1.77 -10.09 0.92
CA PHE A 8 -2.92 -9.22 1.14
C PHE A 8 -3.17 -8.32 -0.08
N ALA A 9 -2.12 -7.67 -0.58
CA ALA A 9 -2.24 -6.84 -1.77
C ALA A 9 -2.63 -7.65 -3.02
N ARG A 10 -2.23 -8.92 -3.15
CA ARG A 10 -2.67 -9.82 -4.25
C ARG A 10 -4.14 -10.19 -4.19
N HIS A 11 -4.78 -10.16 -3.01
CA HIS A 11 -6.23 -10.40 -2.91
C HIS A 11 -7.05 -9.27 -3.54
N TYR A 12 -6.52 -8.04 -3.53
CA TYR A 12 -7.24 -6.85 -3.99
C TYR A 12 -6.66 -6.23 -5.27
N LEU A 13 -5.43 -6.55 -5.62
CA LEU A 13 -4.70 -6.00 -6.76
C LEU A 13 -4.17 -7.12 -7.64
N SER A 14 -4.30 -6.96 -8.95
CA SER A 14 -3.72 -7.91 -9.89
C SER A 14 -2.19 -7.82 -9.87
N SER A 15 -1.52 -8.87 -10.36
CA SER A 15 -0.05 -8.87 -10.53
C SER A 15 0.45 -7.67 -11.34
N THR A 16 -0.35 -7.20 -12.31
CA THR A 16 -0.07 -6.01 -13.11
C THR A 16 -0.10 -4.73 -12.26
N ASP A 17 -1.10 -4.57 -11.40
CA ASP A 17 -1.24 -3.39 -10.54
C ASP A 17 -0.15 -3.34 -9.47
N LEU A 18 0.21 -4.49 -8.91
CA LEU A 18 1.34 -4.60 -7.98
C LEU A 18 2.66 -4.22 -8.65
N LYS A 19 2.87 -4.62 -9.91
CA LYS A 19 4.05 -4.24 -10.69
C LYS A 19 4.06 -2.73 -10.95
N ARG A 20 2.91 -2.15 -11.36
CA ARG A 20 2.77 -0.70 -11.57
C ARG A 20 3.05 0.09 -10.30
N LEU A 21 2.44 -0.31 -9.17
CA LEU A 21 2.65 0.31 -7.87
C LEU A 21 4.12 0.28 -7.47
N ARG A 22 4.79 -0.88 -7.64
CA ARG A 22 6.22 -1.02 -7.34
C ARG A 22 7.09 -0.08 -8.18
N VAL A 23 6.85 -0.03 -9.50
CA VAL A 23 7.60 0.86 -10.40
C VAL A 23 7.36 2.33 -10.03
N LEU A 24 6.12 2.68 -9.72
CA LEU A 24 5.74 4.03 -9.34
C LEU A 24 6.42 4.47 -8.03
N VAL A 25 6.44 3.62 -7.00
CA VAL A 25 7.16 3.91 -5.75
C VAL A 25 8.67 4.01 -6.00
N GLN A 26 9.25 3.11 -6.78
CA GLN A 26 10.69 3.14 -7.09
C GLN A 26 11.09 4.38 -7.88
N LYS A 27 10.27 4.81 -8.84
CA LYS A 27 10.51 6.02 -9.64
C LYS A 27 10.50 7.27 -8.77
N ASN A 28 9.51 7.41 -7.89
CA ASN A 28 9.43 8.56 -6.99
C ASN A 28 10.56 8.56 -5.94
N ARG A 29 10.91 7.40 -5.37
CA ARG A 29 12.08 7.30 -4.47
C ARG A 29 13.39 7.71 -5.16
N LYS A 30 13.59 7.30 -6.42
CA LYS A 30 14.78 7.69 -7.19
C LYS A 30 14.84 9.19 -7.48
N ASN A 31 13.69 9.86 -7.58
CA ASN A 31 13.61 11.29 -7.78
C ASN A 31 13.80 12.10 -6.49
N GLY A 32 14.07 11.45 -5.35
CA GLY A 32 14.19 12.13 -4.06
C GLY A 32 12.86 12.57 -3.47
N THR A 33 11.73 12.05 -3.98
CA THR A 33 10.40 12.38 -3.46
C THR A 33 10.27 11.92 -2.01
N GLU A 34 9.73 12.81 -1.17
CA GLU A 34 9.53 12.54 0.25
C GLU A 34 8.59 11.37 0.50
N THR A 35 8.80 10.68 1.63
CA THR A 35 8.03 9.49 2.00
C THR A 35 6.53 9.77 2.11
N GLU A 36 6.16 10.97 2.58
CA GLU A 36 4.75 11.39 2.64
C GLU A 36 4.13 11.57 1.26
N GLU A 37 4.85 12.15 0.31
CA GLU A 37 4.36 12.34 -1.04
C GLU A 37 4.25 11.01 -1.78
N ILE A 38 5.21 10.09 -1.60
CA ILE A 38 5.09 8.71 -2.07
C ILE A 38 3.84 8.05 -1.49
N ARG A 39 3.56 8.24 -0.19
CA ARG A 39 2.35 7.70 0.46
C ARG A 39 1.09 8.27 -0.19
N ARG A 40 1.02 9.57 -0.48
CA ARG A 40 -0.13 10.19 -1.18
C ARG A 40 -0.34 9.59 -2.56
N ILE A 41 0.73 9.42 -3.35
CA ILE A 41 0.63 8.84 -4.69
C ILE A 41 0.16 7.37 -4.63
N VAL A 42 0.68 6.60 -3.67
CA VAL A 42 0.25 5.21 -3.43
C VAL A 42 -1.24 5.16 -3.06
N VAL A 43 -1.69 6.02 -2.16
CA VAL A 43 -3.11 6.11 -1.76
C VAL A 43 -3.99 6.51 -2.94
N GLY A 44 -3.55 7.46 -3.77
CA GLY A 44 -4.26 7.85 -5.00
C GLY A 44 -4.39 6.69 -5.98
N PHE A 45 -3.31 5.95 -6.21
CA PHE A 45 -3.32 4.76 -7.06
C PHE A 45 -4.27 3.68 -6.53
N LEU A 46 -4.19 3.36 -5.24
CA LEU A 46 -5.08 2.39 -4.59
C LEU A 46 -6.54 2.85 -4.65
N ASN A 47 -6.82 4.14 -4.51
CA ASN A 47 -8.18 4.66 -4.65
C ASN A 47 -8.75 4.51 -6.06
N ASN A 48 -7.90 4.50 -7.08
CA ASN A 48 -8.34 4.30 -8.46
C ASN A 48 -8.55 2.81 -8.78
N VAL A 49 -7.65 1.95 -8.29
CA VAL A 49 -7.69 0.51 -8.59
C VAL A 49 -8.68 -0.26 -7.72
N LEU A 50 -8.87 0.13 -6.46
CA LEU A 50 -9.75 -0.57 -5.54
C LEU A 50 -11.22 -0.19 -5.80
N ASN A 51 -12.07 -1.20 -5.99
CA ASN A 51 -13.52 -1.02 -6.05
C ASN A 51 -14.11 -0.66 -4.69
N LYS A 52 -15.32 -0.07 -4.67
CA LYS A 52 -16.01 0.35 -3.44
C LYS A 52 -16.09 -0.76 -2.37
N THR A 53 -16.35 -2.00 -2.77
CA THR A 53 -16.38 -3.16 -1.87
C THR A 53 -15.03 -3.43 -1.23
N ALA A 54 -13.96 -3.47 -2.03
CA ALA A 54 -12.60 -3.67 -1.53
C ALA A 54 -12.17 -2.54 -0.57
N LYS A 55 -12.53 -1.30 -0.88
CA LYS A 55 -12.30 -0.17 0.04
C LYS A 55 -13.03 -0.33 1.35
N HIS A 56 -14.29 -0.78 1.31
CA HIS A 56 -15.09 -1.03 2.50
C HIS A 56 -14.47 -2.13 3.38
N GLU A 57 -14.06 -3.25 2.79
CA GLU A 57 -13.40 -4.35 3.51
C GLU A 57 -12.05 -3.94 4.13
N ILE A 58 -11.21 -3.21 3.37
CA ILE A 58 -9.94 -2.69 3.88
C ILE A 58 -10.18 -1.72 5.04
N ASN A 59 -11.24 -0.91 4.96
CA ASN A 59 -11.59 0.03 6.02
C ASN A 59 -12.14 -0.67 7.27
N GLN A 60 -12.90 -1.76 7.10
CA GLN A 60 -13.35 -2.59 8.23
C GLN A 60 -12.18 -3.27 8.92
N LYS A 61 -11.18 -3.71 8.16
CA LYS A 61 -9.96 -4.33 8.69
C LYS A 61 -8.89 -3.31 9.07
N ARG A 62 -9.18 -2.00 9.04
CA ARG A 62 -8.16 -0.95 9.21
C ARG A 62 -7.37 -1.11 10.50
N ASP A 63 -8.05 -1.35 11.62
CA ASP A 63 -7.42 -1.55 12.93
C ASP A 63 -6.56 -2.82 12.97
N GLU A 64 -7.03 -3.90 12.36
CA GLU A 64 -6.26 -5.15 12.23
C GLU A 64 -5.03 -4.94 11.34
N LEU A 65 -5.17 -4.27 10.20
CA LEU A 65 -4.08 -3.93 9.30
C LEU A 65 -3.08 -2.98 9.97
N GLN A 66 -3.55 -2.03 10.79
CA GLN A 66 -2.68 -1.14 11.56
C GLN A 66 -1.93 -1.90 12.66
N ARG A 67 -2.51 -2.94 13.26
CA ARG A 67 -1.78 -3.81 14.20
C ARG A 67 -0.80 -4.75 13.48
N ASP A 68 -1.20 -5.37 12.37
CA ASP A 68 -0.40 -6.35 11.62
C ASP A 68 0.73 -5.68 10.80
N PHE A 69 0.52 -4.43 10.35
CA PHE A 69 1.45 -3.69 9.48
C PHE A 69 1.96 -2.36 10.06
N GLY A 70 1.27 -1.75 11.03
CA GLY A 70 1.62 -0.43 11.57
C GLY A 70 2.63 -0.45 12.72
N ASN A 71 2.78 -1.56 13.44
CA ASN A 71 3.69 -1.64 14.59
C ASN A 71 5.18 -1.66 14.18
N ASP A 72 5.50 -1.98 12.93
CA ASP A 72 6.89 -2.02 12.41
C ASP A 72 7.33 -0.69 11.74
N ALA A 73 6.37 0.19 11.41
CA ALA A 73 6.68 1.51 10.85
C ALA A 73 7.08 2.54 11.93
N ILE A 74 6.81 2.24 13.22
CA ILE A 74 7.13 3.11 14.36
C ILE A 74 8.37 2.62 15.14
N LEU A 75 8.78 1.35 15.01
CA LEU A 75 9.93 0.78 15.74
C LEU A 75 11.29 0.85 15.00
N ARG A 76 11.47 1.84 14.13
CA ARG A 76 12.81 2.23 13.64
C ARG A 76 12.98 3.75 13.78
N GLN A 77 13.13 4.20 15.02
CA GLN A 77 14.00 5.32 15.35
C GLN A 77 15.20 4.78 16.14
#